data_AF-A0A8H3X6Y5-F1
#
_entry.id   AF-A0A8H3X6Y5-F1
#
_cell.length_a   1.000
_cell.length_b   1.000
_cell.length_c   1.000
_cell.angle_alpha   90.00
_cell.angle_beta   90.00
_cell.angle_gamma   90.00
#
_symmetry.space_group_name_H-M   'P 1'
#
loop_
_entity.id
_entity.type
_entity.pdbx_description
1 polymer ?
#
loop_
_entity_poly.entity_id
_entity_poly.type
_entity_poly.pdbx_seq_one_letter_code
_entity_poly.pdbx_strand_id
1 'polypeptide(L)'
;MATSEGVSTFQSLLYVADQPVENIADTFKGLVPEQKRFEAACTLMAMLEDGDLQANQRIVALYILYHLYNVVPIHENPFLLLFLNLYKSLFSNLAFVKANYDLLVEFRVEALILADKGAQLANKTPTDIFFQFSNTENSLMDTEEVNIAKFEYYIKNEFDVRPKGQLERQPETKKSRSWVEIGDKEVREISYTPPPQVQAMQHEPHSLELDSVVEVDYNTLAANLDRDEVRSLMNRALQGALSIPEEEFILKQLEKNDKLIYTCDFSPEKLPFLIENNSRVAIKVLLQLKSSPQIDQYLETLLTIDDPERSQQSSMEPVNRMRSSMEVVNNLLLSFPLTPEFLHSYLSNCVRACEGCQNRGIQERQVRLICVFLQSLIHKNIIDVSRFFIEIQAFCLQFSRNREAASLFRFLLDYQKEAVSEEVATLSEILNSSDINGENGDHSGKCELS
;
A
#
# COMPACT_ATOMS: atom_id res chain seq x y z
N MET A 1 15.87 -6.84 16.97
CA MET A 1 15.64 -8.07 17.75
C MET A 1 14.77 -7.75 18.96
N ALA A 2 13.46 -7.90 18.86
CA ALA A 2 12.60 -8.05 20.03
C ALA A 2 12.82 -9.47 20.54
N THR A 3 13.29 -9.63 21.78
CA THR A 3 13.46 -10.95 22.38
C THR A 3 12.09 -11.61 22.49
N SER A 4 11.99 -12.86 22.05
CA SER A 4 10.80 -13.71 22.15
C SER A 4 10.23 -13.80 23.56
N GLU A 5 11.03 -13.49 24.60
CA GLU A 5 10.59 -13.37 25.99
C GLU A 5 9.58 -12.24 26.23
N GLY A 6 9.67 -11.12 25.49
CA GLY A 6 8.81 -9.94 25.70
C GLY A 6 7.37 -10.13 25.21
N VAL A 7 7.18 -10.89 24.13
CA VAL A 7 5.86 -11.20 23.57
C VAL A 7 5.14 -12.23 24.44
N SER A 8 5.86 -13.25 24.93
CA SER A 8 5.28 -14.24 25.85
C SER A 8 4.92 -13.68 27.23
N THR A 9 5.61 -12.63 27.70
CA THR A 9 5.40 -12.10 29.07
C THR A 9 4.12 -11.29 29.20
N PHE A 10 3.76 -10.42 28.25
CA PHE A 10 2.52 -9.64 28.39
C PHE A 10 1.27 -10.47 28.06
N GLN A 11 1.37 -11.50 27.22
CA GLN A 11 0.25 -12.42 26.96
C GLN A 11 -0.23 -13.11 28.23
N SER A 12 0.68 -13.38 29.19
CA SER A 12 0.31 -13.96 30.48
C SER A 12 -0.62 -13.06 31.31
N LEU A 13 -0.57 -11.73 31.10
CA LEU A 13 -1.44 -10.77 31.77
C LEU A 13 -2.90 -10.92 31.35
N LEU A 14 -3.18 -11.41 30.14
CA LEU A 14 -4.54 -11.61 29.66
C LEU A 14 -5.30 -12.64 30.50
N TYR A 15 -4.58 -13.57 31.14
CA TYR A 15 -5.15 -14.61 31.98
C TYR A 15 -5.37 -14.17 33.43
N VAL A 16 -4.95 -12.96 33.80
CA VAL A 16 -5.14 -12.43 35.16
C VAL A 16 -6.59 -11.99 35.34
N ALA A 17 -7.35 -12.72 36.15
CA ALA A 17 -8.76 -12.43 36.41
C ALA A 17 -9.02 -11.88 37.83
N ASP A 18 -8.07 -12.02 38.76
CA ASP A 18 -8.25 -11.68 40.18
C ASP A 18 -7.78 -10.27 40.56
N GLN A 19 -7.32 -9.47 39.59
CA GLN A 19 -6.83 -8.11 39.81
C GLN A 19 -7.70 -7.07 39.10
N PRO A 20 -7.78 -5.84 39.63
CA PRO A 20 -8.39 -4.72 38.92
C PRO A 20 -7.76 -4.52 37.54
N VAL A 21 -8.58 -4.28 36.53
CA VAL A 21 -8.10 -4.09 35.14
C VAL A 21 -7.10 -2.94 35.00
N GLU A 22 -7.19 -1.90 35.86
CA GLU A 22 -6.19 -0.83 35.93
C GLU A 22 -4.81 -1.34 36.35
N ASN A 23 -4.74 -2.18 37.38
CA ASN A 23 -3.47 -2.76 37.84
C ASN A 23 -2.84 -3.65 36.76
N ILE A 24 -3.67 -4.41 36.03
CA ILE A 24 -3.21 -5.25 34.92
C ILE A 24 -2.64 -4.36 33.80
N ALA A 25 -3.34 -3.28 33.45
CA ALA A 25 -2.92 -2.36 32.40
C ALA A 25 -1.68 -1.51 32.78
N ASP A 26 -1.52 -1.15 34.05
CA ASP A 26 -0.30 -0.51 34.55
C ASP A 26 0.89 -1.48 34.57
N THR A 27 0.65 -2.74 34.91
CA THR A 27 1.66 -3.80 34.81
C THR A 27 2.11 -3.97 33.35
N PHE A 28 1.18 -3.94 32.40
CA PHE A 28 1.50 -3.93 30.97
C PHE A 28 2.36 -2.73 30.56
N LYS A 29 1.99 -1.50 30.99
CA LYS A 29 2.76 -0.27 30.74
C LYS A 29 4.19 -0.34 31.32
N GLY A 30 4.36 -1.00 32.46
CA GLY A 30 5.65 -1.21 33.12
C GLY A 30 6.52 -2.27 32.45
N LEU A 31 5.93 -3.35 31.95
CA LEU A 31 6.63 -4.43 31.26
C LEU A 31 7.08 -4.04 29.84
N VAL A 32 6.27 -3.26 29.11
CA VAL A 32 6.53 -2.91 27.71
C VAL A 32 7.14 -1.51 27.61
N PRO A 33 8.35 -1.36 27.03
CA PRO A 33 8.98 -0.06 26.79
C PRO A 33 8.10 0.84 25.92
N GLU A 34 8.08 2.14 26.19
CA GLU A 34 7.18 3.11 25.55
C GLU A 34 7.21 3.04 24.01
N GLN A 35 8.38 2.86 23.41
CA GLN A 35 8.57 2.78 21.96
C GLN A 35 7.94 1.53 21.34
N LYS A 36 7.71 0.48 22.14
CA LYS A 36 7.13 -0.80 21.70
C LYS A 36 5.68 -1.00 22.15
N ARG A 37 5.11 -0.07 22.94
CA ARG A 37 3.73 -0.18 23.44
C ARG A 37 2.71 -0.22 22.31
N PHE A 38 2.93 0.55 21.25
CA PHE A 38 2.05 0.54 20.08
C PHE A 38 2.10 -0.81 19.34
N GLU A 39 3.30 -1.35 19.09
CA GLU A 39 3.49 -2.67 18.45
C GLU A 39 2.84 -3.80 19.29
N ALA A 40 3.03 -3.78 20.60
CA ALA A 40 2.39 -4.73 21.52
C ALA A 40 0.86 -4.57 21.53
N ALA A 41 0.35 -3.34 21.47
CA ALA A 41 -1.08 -3.05 21.36
C ALA A 41 -1.68 -3.52 20.02
N CYS A 42 -0.95 -3.41 18.90
CA CYS A 42 -1.35 -4.01 17.63
C CYS A 42 -1.43 -5.55 17.71
N THR A 43 -0.57 -6.18 18.50
CA THR A 43 -0.65 -7.63 18.75
C THR A 43 -1.91 -8.00 19.53
N LEU A 44 -2.29 -7.20 20.53
CA LEU A 44 -3.56 -7.38 21.27
C LEU A 44 -4.78 -7.13 20.38
N MET A 45 -4.71 -6.15 19.49
CA MET A 45 -5.74 -5.88 18.48
C MET A 45 -5.94 -7.10 17.57
N ALA A 46 -4.87 -7.68 17.03
CA ALA A 46 -4.96 -8.88 16.19
C ALA A 46 -5.62 -10.06 16.94
N MET A 47 -5.23 -10.30 18.20
CA MET A 47 -5.86 -11.34 19.04
C MET A 47 -7.36 -11.09 19.31
N LEU A 48 -7.78 -9.83 19.39
CA LEU A 48 -9.19 -9.48 19.53
C LEU A 48 -9.98 -9.74 18.24
N GLU A 49 -9.37 -9.52 17.07
CA GLU A 49 -9.98 -9.73 15.75
C GLU A 49 -10.01 -11.22 15.34
N ASP A 50 -8.97 -12.00 15.66
CA ASP A 50 -8.87 -13.43 15.34
C ASP A 50 -9.84 -14.29 16.17
N GLY A 51 -10.42 -13.73 17.25
CA GLY A 51 -11.40 -14.43 18.10
C GLY A 51 -10.79 -15.45 19.06
N ASP A 52 -9.46 -15.52 19.16
CA ASP A 52 -8.72 -16.46 20.00
C ASP A 52 -8.89 -16.22 21.52
N LEU A 53 -9.42 -15.06 21.90
CA LEU A 53 -9.55 -14.63 23.30
C LEU A 53 -10.93 -14.98 23.89
N GLN A 54 -10.93 -15.52 25.10
CA GLN A 54 -12.12 -15.72 25.93
C GLN A 54 -12.64 -14.41 26.52
N ALA A 55 -13.91 -14.36 26.96
CA ALA A 55 -14.56 -13.14 27.43
C ALA A 55 -13.73 -12.32 28.44
N ASN A 56 -13.18 -12.95 29.49
CA ASN A 56 -12.32 -12.24 30.46
C ASN A 56 -11.05 -11.67 29.84
N GLN A 57 -10.42 -12.41 28.93
CA GLN A 57 -9.22 -11.96 28.22
C GLN A 57 -9.53 -10.80 27.27
N ARG A 58 -10.70 -10.83 26.62
CA ARG A 58 -11.20 -9.74 25.78
C ARG A 58 -11.43 -8.47 26.59
N ILE A 59 -12.03 -8.57 27.78
CA ILE A 59 -12.18 -7.44 28.72
C ILE A 59 -10.83 -6.82 29.05
N VAL A 60 -9.84 -7.64 29.41
CA VAL A 60 -8.48 -7.19 29.74
C VAL A 60 -7.84 -6.51 28.52
N ALA A 61 -7.89 -7.13 27.35
CA ALA A 61 -7.30 -6.59 26.13
C ALA A 61 -7.94 -5.25 25.74
N LEU A 62 -9.27 -5.15 25.71
CA LEU A 62 -10.01 -3.91 25.44
C LEU A 62 -9.64 -2.80 26.43
N TYR A 63 -9.55 -3.13 27.72
CA TYR A 63 -9.18 -2.17 28.75
C TYR A 63 -7.72 -1.72 28.63
N ILE A 64 -6.78 -2.61 28.30
CA ILE A 64 -5.37 -2.24 28.05
C ILE A 64 -5.29 -1.25 26.89
N LEU A 65 -5.96 -1.53 25.77
CA LEU A 65 -5.97 -0.65 24.59
C LEU A 65 -6.55 0.74 24.92
N TYR A 66 -7.60 0.79 25.72
CA TYR A 66 -8.16 2.04 26.25
C TYR A 66 -7.15 2.77 27.17
N HIS A 67 -6.63 2.07 28.19
CA HIS A 67 -5.79 2.64 29.24
C HIS A 67 -4.46 3.18 28.71
N LEU A 68 -3.90 2.59 27.65
CA LEU A 68 -2.67 3.08 27.02
C LEU A 68 -2.78 4.53 26.53
N TYR A 69 -3.98 4.97 26.16
CA TYR A 69 -4.24 6.28 25.54
C TYR A 69 -5.36 7.05 26.24
N ASN A 70 -5.70 6.73 27.49
CA ASN A 70 -6.76 7.40 28.25
C ASN A 70 -6.43 8.86 28.65
N VAL A 71 -5.21 9.32 28.37
CA VAL A 71 -4.78 10.72 28.59
C VAL A 71 -5.32 11.64 27.49
N VAL A 72 -5.59 11.10 26.30
CA VAL A 72 -6.23 11.81 25.19
C VAL A 72 -7.71 11.45 25.15
N PRO A 73 -8.59 12.34 24.65
CA PRO A 73 -10.00 12.01 24.51
C PRO A 73 -10.18 10.81 23.56
N ILE A 74 -11.26 10.04 23.76
CA ILE A 74 -11.48 8.78 23.01
C ILE A 74 -11.44 8.94 21.48
N HIS A 75 -11.71 10.13 20.94
CA HIS A 75 -11.64 10.37 19.49
C HIS A 75 -10.22 10.48 18.94
N GLU A 76 -9.23 10.82 19.77
CA GLU A 76 -7.80 10.86 19.42
C GLU A 76 -7.09 9.53 19.75
N ASN A 77 -7.82 8.55 20.30
CA ASN A 77 -7.27 7.24 20.62
C ASN A 77 -6.96 6.47 19.31
N PRO A 78 -5.73 5.96 19.10
CA PRO A 78 -5.36 5.26 17.87
C PRO A 78 -6.15 3.97 17.62
N PHE A 79 -6.78 3.42 18.65
CA PHE A 79 -7.65 2.23 18.58
C PHE A 79 -9.14 2.58 18.51
N LEU A 80 -9.52 3.86 18.31
CA LEU A 80 -10.92 4.27 18.15
C LEU A 80 -11.64 3.44 17.08
N LEU A 81 -11.00 3.23 15.93
CA LEU A 81 -11.61 2.50 14.81
C LEU A 81 -11.87 1.03 15.16
N LEU A 82 -10.97 0.40 15.93
CA LEU A 82 -11.18 -0.95 16.45
C LEU A 82 -12.42 -0.99 17.34
N PHE A 83 -12.51 -0.12 18.35
CA PHE A 83 -13.66 -0.08 19.26
C PHE A 83 -14.97 0.15 18.50
N LEU A 84 -14.97 1.01 17.48
CA LEU A 84 -16.15 1.26 16.65
C LEU A 84 -16.52 0.06 15.77
N ASN A 85 -15.54 -0.63 15.19
CA ASN A 85 -15.79 -1.79 14.33
C ASN A 85 -16.35 -2.96 15.13
N LEU A 86 -15.76 -3.27 16.29
CA LEU A 86 -16.27 -4.31 17.19
C LEU A 86 -17.69 -3.96 17.66
N TYR A 87 -17.90 -2.72 18.10
CA TYR A 87 -19.22 -2.26 18.55
C TYR A 87 -20.26 -2.34 17.43
N LYS A 88 -19.93 -1.90 16.21
CA LYS A 88 -20.84 -1.96 15.05
C LYS A 88 -21.15 -3.39 14.63
N SER A 89 -20.15 -4.27 14.65
CA SER A 89 -20.31 -5.70 14.36
C SER A 89 -21.32 -6.33 15.31
N LEU A 90 -21.14 -6.13 16.62
CA LEU A 90 -22.05 -6.64 17.65
C LEU A 90 -23.44 -5.98 17.61
N PHE A 91 -23.50 -4.67 17.36
CA PHE A 91 -24.75 -3.93 17.26
C PHE A 91 -25.63 -4.40 16.09
N SER A 92 -25.02 -4.79 14.96
CA SER A 92 -25.75 -5.25 13.77
C SER A 92 -26.64 -6.47 14.02
N ASN A 93 -26.29 -7.29 15.02
CA ASN A 93 -27.04 -8.47 15.43
C ASN A 93 -27.37 -8.46 16.94
N LEU A 94 -27.88 -7.33 17.42
CA LEU A 94 -28.13 -7.11 18.85
C LEU A 94 -29.05 -8.16 19.50
N ALA A 95 -29.98 -8.75 18.75
CA ALA A 95 -30.86 -9.81 19.25
C ALA A 95 -30.09 -11.08 19.61
N PHE A 96 -29.13 -11.48 18.77
CA PHE A 96 -28.24 -12.60 19.04
C PHE A 96 -27.26 -12.28 20.17
N VAL A 97 -26.69 -11.06 20.16
CA VAL A 97 -25.76 -10.60 21.21
C VAL A 97 -26.42 -10.63 22.60
N LYS A 98 -27.68 -10.19 22.72
CA LYS A 98 -28.42 -10.25 24.00
C LYS A 98 -28.64 -11.69 24.52
N ALA A 99 -28.61 -12.68 23.63
CA ALA A 99 -28.76 -14.09 23.99
C ALA A 99 -27.43 -14.78 24.36
N ASN A 100 -26.29 -14.13 24.11
CA ASN A 100 -24.95 -14.64 24.40
C ASN A 100 -24.23 -13.73 25.41
N TYR A 101 -24.02 -14.22 26.63
CA TYR A 101 -23.43 -13.41 27.71
C TYR A 101 -22.03 -12.90 27.38
N ASP A 102 -21.20 -13.67 26.69
CA ASP A 102 -19.83 -13.26 26.35
C ASP A 102 -19.85 -12.06 25.40
N LEU A 103 -20.66 -12.15 24.34
CA LEU A 103 -20.84 -11.06 23.37
C LEU A 103 -21.53 -9.85 23.99
N LEU A 104 -22.47 -10.07 24.92
CA LEU A 104 -23.18 -9.00 25.61
C LEU A 104 -22.24 -8.20 26.53
N VAL A 105 -21.35 -8.89 27.24
CA VAL A 105 -20.34 -8.27 28.12
C VAL A 105 -19.37 -7.44 27.28
N GLU A 106 -18.86 -8.03 26.19
CA GLU A 106 -17.98 -7.33 25.25
C GLU A 106 -18.62 -6.06 24.68
N PHE A 107 -19.83 -6.18 24.14
CA PHE A 107 -20.62 -5.06 23.63
C PHE A 107 -20.77 -3.94 24.65
N ARG A 108 -21.01 -4.27 25.93
CA ARG A 108 -21.18 -3.30 27.03
C ARG A 108 -19.86 -2.63 27.43
N VAL A 109 -18.75 -3.36 27.42
CA VAL A 109 -17.40 -2.80 27.67
C VAL A 109 -17.05 -1.79 26.59
N GLU A 110 -17.25 -2.14 25.32
CA GLU A 110 -16.99 -1.26 24.18
C GLU A 110 -17.88 -0.02 24.22
N ALA A 111 -19.17 -0.20 24.53
CA ALA A 111 -20.11 0.90 24.68
C ALA A 111 -19.64 1.90 25.76
N LEU A 112 -19.13 1.41 26.89
CA LEU A 112 -18.61 2.27 27.96
C LEU A 112 -17.32 3.00 27.57
N ILE A 113 -16.40 2.32 26.89
CA ILE A 113 -15.17 2.94 26.37
C ILE A 113 -15.53 4.05 25.39
N LEU A 114 -16.42 3.77 24.43
CA LEU A 114 -16.89 4.75 23.44
C LEU A 114 -17.74 5.86 24.07
N ALA A 115 -18.41 5.62 25.19
CA ALA A 115 -19.13 6.66 25.93
C ALA A 115 -18.22 7.54 26.80
N ASP A 116 -16.90 7.42 26.69
CA ASP A 116 -15.90 8.12 27.53
C ASP A 116 -16.04 7.78 29.03
N LYS A 117 -16.60 6.61 29.33
CA LYS A 117 -16.85 6.08 30.68
C LYS A 117 -15.95 4.89 31.02
N GLY A 118 -14.92 4.62 30.21
CA GLY A 118 -13.98 3.51 30.40
C GLY A 118 -13.32 3.49 31.79
N ALA A 119 -13.05 4.66 32.37
CA ALA A 119 -12.51 4.80 33.73
C ALA A 119 -13.38 4.14 34.82
N GLN A 120 -14.67 3.90 34.59
CA GLN A 120 -15.55 3.19 35.54
C GLN A 120 -15.20 1.72 35.70
N LEU A 121 -14.40 1.16 34.78
CA LEU A 121 -13.94 -0.22 34.83
C LEU A 121 -12.69 -0.39 35.70
N ALA A 122 -11.91 0.68 35.91
CA ALA A 122 -10.57 0.66 36.49
C ALA A 122 -10.42 -0.20 37.76
N ASN A 123 -11.32 -0.01 38.72
CA ASN A 123 -11.28 -0.65 40.04
C ASN A 123 -11.93 -2.04 40.10
N LYS A 124 -12.37 -2.60 38.96
CA LYS A 124 -13.09 -3.88 38.90
C LYS A 124 -12.21 -4.96 38.31
N THR A 125 -12.39 -6.19 38.76
CA THR A 125 -11.75 -7.36 38.16
C THR A 125 -12.46 -7.75 36.85
N PRO A 126 -11.78 -8.42 35.89
CA PRO A 126 -12.43 -8.95 34.69
C PRO A 126 -13.67 -9.79 35.01
N THR A 127 -13.59 -10.60 36.06
CA THR A 127 -14.70 -11.45 36.52
C THR A 127 -15.87 -10.63 37.07
N ASP A 128 -15.60 -9.57 37.85
CA ASP A 128 -16.65 -8.67 38.33
C ASP A 128 -17.34 -7.93 37.17
N ILE A 129 -16.55 -7.46 36.19
CA ILE A 129 -17.07 -6.82 34.97
C ILE A 129 -17.96 -7.79 34.20
N PHE A 130 -17.51 -9.04 34.04
CA PHE A 130 -18.28 -10.08 33.37
C PHE A 130 -19.63 -10.33 34.05
N PHE A 131 -19.64 -10.57 35.37
CA PHE A 131 -20.89 -10.80 36.11
C PHE A 131 -21.81 -9.58 36.13
N GLN A 132 -21.24 -8.38 36.20
CA GLN A 132 -22.02 -7.16 36.18
C GLN A 132 -22.71 -6.97 34.82
N PHE A 133 -22.00 -7.22 33.73
CA PHE A 133 -22.50 -6.99 32.38
C PHE A 133 -23.22 -8.19 31.75
N SER A 134 -23.13 -9.39 32.34
CA SER A 134 -23.97 -10.53 31.94
C SER A 134 -25.41 -10.37 32.43
N ASN A 135 -25.63 -9.63 33.53
CA ASN A 135 -26.96 -9.42 34.08
C ASN A 135 -27.73 -8.33 33.31
N THR A 136 -28.86 -8.71 32.73
CA THR A 136 -29.68 -7.81 31.89
C THR A 136 -30.30 -6.66 32.69
N GLU A 137 -30.52 -6.84 33.99
CA GLU A 137 -31.17 -5.88 34.90
C GLU A 137 -30.21 -4.82 35.50
N ASN A 138 -28.91 -5.14 35.64
CA ASN A 138 -27.91 -4.22 36.19
C ASN A 138 -27.29 -3.36 35.07
N SER A 139 -28.12 -2.57 34.42
CA SER A 139 -27.66 -1.66 33.38
C SER A 139 -27.05 -0.40 34.00
N LEU A 140 -25.72 -0.25 33.93
CA LEU A 140 -25.08 1.06 34.10
C LEU A 140 -25.39 2.02 32.94
N MET A 141 -26.07 1.51 31.89
CA MET A 141 -26.35 2.22 30.64
C MET A 141 -27.79 1.88 30.20
N ASP A 142 -28.78 2.47 30.85
CA ASP A 142 -30.03 2.74 30.14
C ASP A 142 -29.68 3.73 29.01
N THR A 143 -29.34 3.17 27.85
CA THR A 143 -29.47 3.80 26.54
C THR A 143 -29.00 5.25 26.43
N GLU A 144 -27.81 5.58 26.96
CA GLU A 144 -27.04 6.64 26.32
C GLU A 144 -26.43 5.99 25.08
N GLU A 145 -27.17 6.05 23.97
CA GLU A 145 -26.70 5.59 22.67
C GLU A 145 -25.30 6.16 22.44
N VAL A 146 -24.32 5.28 22.29
CA VAL A 146 -23.01 5.66 21.79
C VAL A 146 -23.27 6.51 20.56
N ASN A 147 -22.86 7.79 20.59
CA ASN A 147 -23.17 8.71 19.52
C ASN A 147 -22.25 8.41 18.33
N ILE A 148 -22.56 7.31 17.61
CA ILE A 148 -21.82 6.84 16.45
C ILE A 148 -21.72 7.97 15.42
N ALA A 149 -22.77 8.78 15.24
CA ALA A 149 -22.76 9.94 14.35
C ALA A 149 -21.72 11.00 14.77
N LYS A 150 -21.48 11.20 16.07
CA LYS A 150 -20.43 12.08 16.59
C LYS A 150 -19.04 11.51 16.33
N PHE A 151 -18.86 10.19 16.48
CA PHE A 151 -17.61 9.52 16.12
C PHE A 151 -17.35 9.50 14.62
N GLU A 152 -18.37 9.25 13.81
CA GLU A 152 -18.32 9.40 12.35
C GLU A 152 -18.06 10.84 11.95
N TYR A 153 -18.56 11.83 12.70
CA TYR A 153 -18.21 13.22 12.51
C TYR A 153 -16.75 13.53 12.90
N TYR A 154 -16.19 12.91 13.95
CA TYR A 154 -14.77 13.05 14.26
C TYR A 154 -13.88 12.35 13.24
N ILE A 155 -14.18 11.10 12.87
CA ILE A 155 -13.53 10.37 11.79
C ILE A 155 -13.72 11.08 10.46
N LYS A 156 -14.82 11.80 10.27
CA LYS A 156 -14.97 12.67 9.12
C LYS A 156 -14.09 13.89 9.30
N ASN A 157 -14.25 14.73 10.32
CA ASN A 157 -13.55 16.01 10.48
C ASN A 157 -12.04 15.96 10.71
N GLU A 158 -11.56 14.97 11.44
CA GLU A 158 -10.12 14.72 11.59
C GLU A 158 -9.53 14.27 10.24
N PHE A 159 -10.40 13.87 9.29
CA PHE A 159 -10.07 13.41 7.94
C PHE A 159 -10.83 14.16 6.80
N ASP A 160 -11.48 15.32 7.07
CA ASP A 160 -12.33 16.09 6.14
C ASP A 160 -11.57 17.36 5.81
N VAL A 161 -10.84 17.31 4.70
CA VAL A 161 -10.16 18.46 4.13
C VAL A 161 -11.14 19.15 3.17
N ARG A 162 -12.20 19.75 3.69
CA ARG A 162 -12.72 20.96 3.04
C ARG A 162 -11.82 22.12 3.47
N PRO A 163 -11.33 22.95 2.53
CA PRO A 163 -10.56 24.13 2.91
C PRO A 163 -11.43 25.00 3.84
N LYS A 164 -10.96 25.21 5.08
CA LYS A 164 -11.58 26.15 6.02
C LYS A 164 -11.47 27.55 5.42
N GLY A 165 -12.52 27.98 4.74
CA GLY A 165 -12.60 29.29 4.12
C GLY A 165 -13.80 29.44 3.21
N GLN A 166 -15.00 29.52 3.78
CA GLN A 166 -15.96 30.59 3.46
C GLN A 166 -17.12 30.53 4.45
N LEU A 167 -17.15 31.57 5.29
CA LEU A 167 -18.22 31.92 6.21
C LEU A 167 -19.55 32.05 5.45
N GLU A 168 -20.62 31.59 6.11
CA GLU A 168 -22.02 31.82 5.73
C GLU A 168 -22.28 33.16 5.06
N ARG A 169 -23.02 33.14 3.95
CA ARG A 169 -24.01 34.18 3.67
C ARG A 169 -25.26 33.58 3.01
N GLN A 170 -26.37 33.78 3.69
CA GLN A 170 -27.73 33.59 3.19
C GLN A 170 -28.07 34.57 2.05
N PRO A 171 -29.18 34.36 1.32
CA PRO A 171 -29.33 34.67 -0.09
C PRO A 171 -29.86 36.09 -0.31
N GLU A 172 -29.48 36.77 -1.41
CA GLU A 172 -30.35 37.74 -2.09
C GLU A 172 -29.80 38.20 -3.46
N THR A 173 -30.64 37.98 -4.49
CA THR A 173 -30.96 38.86 -5.64
C THR A 173 -29.98 39.12 -6.79
N LYS A 174 -30.53 38.89 -7.99
CA LYS A 174 -30.13 39.28 -9.34
C LYS A 174 -29.57 40.71 -9.46
N LYS A 175 -28.51 40.89 -10.27
CA LYS A 175 -28.50 41.82 -11.41
C LYS A 175 -27.32 41.58 -12.35
N SER A 176 -27.65 41.57 -13.65
CA SER A 176 -26.81 41.38 -14.84
C SER A 176 -25.66 42.37 -14.97
N ARG A 177 -24.62 41.97 -15.71
CA ARG A 177 -24.15 42.69 -16.93
C ARG A 177 -23.15 41.88 -17.76
N SER A 178 -23.44 41.84 -19.06
CA SER A 178 -22.67 41.33 -20.20
C SER A 178 -21.53 42.27 -20.62
N TRP A 179 -20.49 41.73 -21.28
CA TRP A 179 -19.65 42.41 -22.30
C TRP A 179 -19.10 41.32 -23.25
N VAL A 180 -19.60 41.15 -24.48
CA VAL A 180 -19.27 41.82 -25.77
C VAL A 180 -18.01 41.27 -26.46
N GLU A 181 -18.23 40.69 -27.65
CA GLU A 181 -17.25 40.32 -28.69
C GLU A 181 -16.65 41.55 -29.38
N ILE A 182 -15.35 41.51 -29.72
CA ILE A 182 -14.74 42.30 -30.82
C ILE A 182 -13.62 41.45 -31.46
N GLY A 183 -13.67 41.31 -32.79
CA GLY A 183 -12.71 40.58 -33.62
C GLY A 183 -11.58 41.42 -34.25
N ASP A 184 -10.75 40.70 -35.01
CA ASP A 184 -9.81 41.07 -36.08
C ASP A 184 -8.77 42.19 -35.87
N LYS A 185 -7.48 41.82 -35.95
CA LYS A 185 -6.57 42.31 -37.01
C LYS A 185 -5.13 41.74 -36.97
N GLU A 186 -4.69 41.38 -38.18
CA GLU A 186 -3.36 41.51 -38.81
C GLU A 186 -2.17 40.63 -38.38
N VAL A 187 -1.93 39.64 -39.25
CA VAL A 187 -0.70 38.90 -39.52
C VAL A 187 0.37 39.84 -40.11
N ARG A 188 1.62 39.75 -39.62
CA ARG A 188 2.80 40.35 -40.28
C ARG A 188 3.79 39.26 -40.68
N GLU A 189 4.05 39.23 -41.98
CA GLU A 189 5.12 38.49 -42.67
C GLU A 189 6.51 38.98 -42.21
N ILE A 190 7.45 38.05 -42.02
CA ILE A 190 8.88 38.34 -42.02
C ILE A 190 9.53 37.49 -43.11
N SER A 191 10.14 38.20 -44.06
CA SER A 191 10.78 37.72 -45.26
C SER A 191 12.14 37.07 -44.98
N TYR A 192 12.37 35.92 -45.62
CA TYR A 192 13.67 35.26 -45.70
C TYR A 192 14.55 35.95 -46.77
N THR A 193 15.77 36.31 -46.40
CA THR A 193 16.86 36.63 -47.34
C THR A 193 17.84 35.46 -47.41
N PRO A 194 18.31 35.02 -48.59
CA PRO A 194 19.24 33.92 -48.73
C PRO A 194 20.71 34.39 -48.71
N PRO A 195 21.65 33.61 -48.13
CA PRO A 195 23.09 33.76 -48.39
C PRO A 195 23.58 32.88 -49.56
N PRO A 196 24.76 33.19 -50.13
CA PRO A 196 25.10 32.90 -51.52
C PRO A 196 25.82 31.56 -51.79
N GLN A 197 25.79 31.20 -53.07
CA GLN A 197 26.33 30.01 -53.71
C GLN A 197 27.85 29.84 -53.53
N VAL A 198 28.29 28.63 -53.15
CA VAL A 198 29.67 28.16 -53.35
C VAL A 198 29.65 27.08 -54.44
N GLN A 199 30.39 27.34 -55.51
CA GLN A 199 30.56 26.46 -56.66
C GLN A 199 31.34 25.20 -56.26
N ALA A 200 30.77 24.02 -56.47
CA ALA A 200 31.51 22.76 -56.51
C ALA A 200 31.75 22.39 -57.97
N MET A 201 33.01 22.53 -58.41
CA MET A 201 33.50 22.07 -59.71
C MET A 201 33.44 20.55 -59.79
N GLN A 202 32.94 20.05 -60.91
CA GLN A 202 32.97 18.66 -61.34
C GLN A 202 34.41 18.24 -61.63
N HIS A 203 34.89 17.16 -61.02
CA HIS A 203 35.94 16.30 -61.58
C HIS A 203 35.90 14.91 -60.94
N GLU A 204 35.55 13.91 -61.75
CA GLU A 204 36.03 12.52 -61.69
C GLU A 204 36.86 12.28 -62.96
N PRO A 205 37.62 11.18 -63.12
CA PRO A 205 38.19 10.25 -62.14
C PRO A 205 39.70 9.99 -62.41
N HIS A 206 40.44 9.42 -61.45
CA HIS A 206 41.67 8.69 -61.79
C HIS A 206 41.87 7.48 -60.87
N SER A 207 41.89 6.32 -61.52
CA SER A 207 42.15 4.98 -60.99
C SER A 207 43.57 4.85 -60.47
N LEU A 208 43.73 4.21 -59.31
CA LEU A 208 44.95 3.47 -58.95
C LEU A 208 44.52 2.17 -58.27
N GLU A 209 44.76 1.06 -58.95
CA GLU A 209 44.76 -0.29 -58.41
C GLU A 209 45.96 -0.45 -57.47
N LEU A 210 45.75 -0.94 -56.24
CA LEU A 210 46.61 -1.99 -55.67
C LEU A 210 46.02 -2.61 -54.38
N ASP A 211 46.05 -3.95 -54.40
CA ASP A 211 46.20 -4.91 -53.31
C ASP A 211 45.04 -5.25 -52.36
N SER A 212 44.50 -6.45 -52.63
CA SER A 212 43.88 -7.40 -51.71
C SER A 212 42.96 -6.80 -50.65
N VAL A 213 41.76 -6.42 -51.10
CA VAL A 213 40.61 -6.33 -50.22
C VAL A 213 40.33 -7.75 -49.71
N VAL A 214 40.76 -8.06 -48.49
CA VAL A 214 40.01 -8.99 -47.64
C VAL A 214 38.57 -8.49 -47.78
N GLU A 215 37.67 -9.30 -48.35
CA GLU A 215 36.23 -9.03 -48.25
C GLU A 215 35.90 -9.07 -46.76
N VAL A 216 36.18 -7.97 -46.07
CA VAL A 216 35.70 -7.77 -44.73
C VAL A 216 34.24 -7.50 -44.95
N ASP A 217 33.44 -8.54 -44.79
CA ASP A 217 32.00 -8.48 -44.87
C ASP A 217 31.54 -7.26 -44.07
N TYR A 218 31.14 -6.21 -44.79
CA TYR A 218 30.82 -4.91 -44.21
C TYR A 218 29.66 -5.05 -43.21
N ASN A 219 28.82 -6.09 -43.34
CA ASN A 219 27.81 -6.44 -42.35
C ASN A 219 28.41 -7.00 -41.06
N THR A 220 29.48 -7.79 -41.14
CA THR A 220 30.19 -8.33 -39.97
C THR A 220 30.99 -7.23 -39.24
N LEU A 221 31.59 -6.28 -39.97
CA LEU A 221 32.23 -5.09 -39.40
C LEU A 221 31.23 -4.13 -38.74
N ALA A 222 30.12 -3.81 -39.40
CA ALA A 222 29.08 -2.94 -38.85
C ALA A 222 28.44 -3.55 -37.59
N ALA A 223 28.18 -4.86 -37.59
CA ALA A 223 27.68 -5.58 -36.42
C ALA A 223 28.71 -5.68 -35.27
N ASN A 224 30.00 -5.51 -35.55
CA ASN A 224 31.05 -5.45 -34.53
C ASN A 224 31.21 -4.03 -33.98
N LEU A 225 31.12 -3.00 -34.82
CA LEU A 225 31.09 -1.59 -34.42
C LEU A 225 29.89 -1.30 -33.51
N ASP A 226 28.69 -1.76 -33.90
CA ASP A 226 27.48 -1.65 -33.08
C ASP A 226 27.63 -2.37 -31.73
N ARG A 227 28.36 -3.51 -31.69
CA ARG A 227 28.63 -4.27 -30.47
C ARG A 227 29.56 -3.54 -29.51
N ASP A 228 30.68 -3.03 -30.02
CA ASP A 228 31.66 -2.32 -29.20
C ASP A 228 31.12 -0.98 -28.71
N GLU A 229 30.28 -0.32 -29.51
CA GLU A 229 29.58 0.90 -29.14
C GLU A 229 28.54 0.64 -28.03
N VAL A 230 27.73 -0.43 -28.13
CA VAL A 230 26.81 -0.84 -27.06
C VAL A 230 27.55 -1.20 -25.77
N ARG A 231 28.70 -1.88 -25.85
CA ARG A 231 29.54 -2.18 -24.67
C ARG A 231 30.10 -0.91 -24.03
N SER A 232 30.57 0.05 -24.85
CA SER A 232 31.06 1.34 -24.37
C SER A 232 29.95 2.15 -23.69
N LEU A 233 28.77 2.23 -24.31
CA LEU A 233 27.60 2.89 -23.74
C LEU A 233 27.12 2.22 -22.46
N MET A 234 27.13 0.89 -22.38
CA MET A 234 26.78 0.16 -21.15
C MET A 234 27.75 0.50 -20.00
N ASN A 235 29.06 0.55 -20.27
CA ASN A 235 30.04 0.96 -19.26
C ASN A 235 29.84 2.42 -18.79
N ARG A 236 29.46 3.31 -19.71
CA ARG A 236 29.11 4.70 -19.36
C ARG A 236 27.82 4.76 -18.55
N ALA A 237 26.82 3.95 -18.89
CA ALA A 237 25.55 3.87 -18.17
C ALA A 237 25.71 3.38 -16.72
N LEU A 238 26.76 2.61 -16.44
CA LEU A 238 27.10 2.20 -15.07
C LEU A 238 27.76 3.32 -14.26
N GLN A 239 28.42 4.27 -14.92
CA GLN A 239 29.13 5.36 -14.26
C GLN A 239 28.27 6.63 -14.10
N GLY A 240 27.26 6.82 -14.94
CA GLY A 240 26.40 8.00 -14.87
C GLY A 240 25.22 7.94 -15.85
N ALA A 241 24.36 8.95 -15.77
CA ALA A 241 23.21 9.08 -16.65
C ALA A 241 23.66 9.28 -18.10
N LEU A 242 23.12 8.48 -19.02
CA LEU A 242 23.32 8.66 -20.46
C LEU A 242 22.55 9.89 -20.95
N SER A 243 23.00 10.47 -22.06
CA SER A 243 22.19 11.47 -22.75
C SER A 243 20.99 10.80 -23.43
N ILE A 244 19.89 11.55 -23.60
CA ILE A 244 18.68 11.08 -24.30
C ILE A 244 18.99 10.35 -25.64
N PRO A 245 19.82 10.89 -26.56
CA PRO A 245 20.12 10.19 -27.80
C PRO A 245 20.93 8.89 -27.62
N GLU A 246 21.82 8.85 -26.62
CA GLU A 246 22.60 7.64 -26.30
C GLU A 246 21.70 6.55 -25.70
N GLU A 247 20.78 6.95 -24.82
CA GLU A 247 19.77 6.08 -24.22
C GLU A 247 18.84 5.49 -25.29
N GLU A 248 18.34 6.31 -26.22
CA GLU A 248 17.51 5.84 -27.33
C GLU A 248 18.28 4.90 -28.27
N PHE A 249 19.55 5.21 -28.55
CA PHE A 249 20.39 4.36 -29.39
C PHE A 249 20.60 2.98 -28.76
N ILE A 250 21.01 2.92 -27.49
CA ILE A 250 21.23 1.63 -26.82
C ILE A 250 19.93 0.83 -26.70
N LEU A 251 18.80 1.46 -26.38
CA LEU A 251 17.49 0.78 -26.32
C LEU A 251 17.10 0.20 -27.69
N LYS A 252 17.31 0.96 -28.77
CA LYS A 252 17.01 0.51 -30.14
C LYS A 252 17.92 -0.63 -30.60
N GLN A 253 19.19 -0.62 -30.22
CA GLN A 253 20.11 -1.70 -30.54
C GLN A 253 19.81 -2.97 -29.74
N LEU A 254 19.48 -2.81 -28.45
CA LEU A 254 18.99 -3.92 -27.63
C LEU A 254 17.73 -4.52 -28.25
N GLU A 255 16.76 -3.72 -28.71
CA GLU A 255 15.56 -4.20 -29.41
C GLU A 255 15.81 -5.03 -30.65
N LYS A 256 16.86 -4.70 -31.41
CA LYS A 256 17.20 -5.43 -32.63
C LYS A 256 17.88 -6.76 -32.34
N ASN A 257 18.63 -6.86 -31.24
CA ASN A 257 19.41 -8.05 -30.95
C ASN A 257 19.54 -8.30 -29.43
N ASP A 258 18.64 -9.14 -28.91
CA ASP A 258 18.59 -9.54 -27.51
C ASP A 258 19.87 -10.27 -27.03
N LYS A 259 20.73 -10.75 -27.94
CA LYS A 259 21.97 -11.45 -27.58
C LYS A 259 23.12 -10.49 -27.23
N LEU A 260 22.97 -9.19 -27.47
CA LEU A 260 24.01 -8.20 -27.22
C LEU A 260 24.35 -8.08 -25.72
N ILE A 261 23.39 -8.29 -24.82
CA ILE A 261 23.63 -8.21 -23.37
C ILE A 261 24.70 -9.20 -22.92
N TYR A 262 24.69 -10.43 -23.45
CA TYR A 262 25.68 -11.45 -23.09
C TYR A 262 27.11 -11.06 -23.50
N THR A 263 27.26 -10.04 -24.37
CA THR A 263 28.57 -9.53 -24.81
C THR A 263 29.05 -8.31 -23.99
N CYS A 264 28.20 -7.77 -23.11
CA CYS A 264 28.49 -6.58 -22.31
C CYS A 264 29.11 -6.89 -20.93
N ASP A 265 29.36 -8.17 -20.59
CA ASP A 265 29.88 -8.61 -19.28
C ASP A 265 29.15 -7.93 -18.09
N PHE A 266 27.84 -7.82 -18.23
CA PHE A 266 26.96 -7.30 -17.20
C PHE A 266 26.78 -8.38 -16.14
N SER A 267 27.05 -8.02 -14.89
CA SER A 267 26.94 -8.90 -13.72
C SER A 267 25.88 -8.36 -12.75
N PRO A 268 25.25 -9.20 -11.92
CA PRO A 268 24.23 -8.77 -10.96
C PRO A 268 24.70 -7.64 -10.04
N GLU A 269 25.96 -7.66 -9.59
CA GLU A 269 26.55 -6.63 -8.74
C GLU A 269 26.52 -5.22 -9.35
N LYS A 270 26.52 -5.14 -10.69
CA LYS A 270 26.49 -3.88 -11.45
C LYS A 270 25.07 -3.33 -11.65
N LEU A 271 24.04 -4.15 -11.42
CA LEU A 271 22.63 -3.78 -11.63
C LEU A 271 22.20 -2.53 -10.86
N PRO A 272 22.57 -2.36 -9.57
CA PRO A 272 22.14 -1.20 -8.80
C PRO A 272 22.64 0.10 -9.42
N PHE A 273 23.90 0.15 -9.87
CA PHE A 273 24.45 1.33 -10.55
C PHE A 273 23.72 1.66 -11.86
N LEU A 274 23.28 0.63 -12.60
CA LEU A 274 22.49 0.83 -13.81
C LEU A 274 21.10 1.37 -13.50
N ILE A 275 20.44 0.86 -12.45
CA ILE A 275 19.10 1.32 -12.03
C ILE A 275 19.15 2.76 -11.51
N GLU A 276 20.20 3.08 -10.74
CA GLU A 276 20.38 4.42 -10.16
C GLU A 276 20.56 5.49 -11.26
N ASN A 277 21.34 5.17 -12.30
CA ASN A 277 21.67 6.13 -13.35
C ASN A 277 20.74 6.08 -14.57
N ASN A 278 20.24 4.90 -14.94
CA ASN A 278 19.58 4.63 -16.23
C ASN A 278 18.47 3.56 -16.09
N SER A 279 17.38 3.87 -15.37
CA SER A 279 16.28 2.93 -15.08
C SER A 279 15.62 2.31 -16.32
N ARG A 280 15.46 3.08 -17.41
CA ARG A 280 14.89 2.60 -18.69
C ARG A 280 15.75 1.54 -19.37
N VAL A 281 17.07 1.73 -19.37
CA VAL A 281 18.01 0.75 -19.90
C VAL A 281 17.98 -0.51 -19.02
N ALA A 282 17.94 -0.35 -17.69
CA ALA A 282 17.84 -1.47 -16.76
C ALA A 282 16.58 -2.32 -16.99
N ILE A 283 15.41 -1.69 -17.20
CA ILE A 283 14.16 -2.40 -17.55
C ILE A 283 14.38 -3.26 -18.79
N LYS A 284 14.93 -2.67 -19.86
CA LYS A 284 15.11 -3.40 -21.12
C LYS A 284 16.07 -4.58 -20.95
N VAL A 285 17.17 -4.37 -20.23
CA VAL A 285 18.16 -5.41 -19.94
C VAL A 285 17.54 -6.57 -19.17
N LEU A 286 16.78 -6.28 -18.10
CA LEU A 286 16.13 -7.31 -17.28
C LEU A 286 15.07 -8.08 -18.08
N LEU A 287 14.30 -7.41 -18.94
CA LEU A 287 13.32 -8.06 -19.81
C LEU A 287 13.96 -9.00 -20.84
N GLN A 288 15.16 -8.70 -21.31
CA GLN A 288 15.92 -9.58 -22.21
C GLN A 288 16.57 -10.75 -21.47
N LEU A 289 16.89 -10.57 -20.18
CA LEU A 289 17.42 -11.62 -19.31
C LEU A 289 16.35 -12.56 -18.75
N LYS A 290 15.06 -12.33 -19.02
CA LYS A 290 13.94 -13.12 -18.45
C LYS A 290 14.03 -14.63 -18.69
N SER A 291 14.65 -15.06 -19.79
CA SER A 291 14.83 -16.47 -20.14
C SER A 291 16.21 -17.01 -19.76
N SER A 292 17.06 -16.18 -19.15
CA SER A 292 18.41 -16.54 -18.73
C SER A 292 18.37 -17.29 -17.39
N PRO A 293 19.21 -18.33 -17.19
CA PRO A 293 19.32 -19.03 -15.91
C PRO A 293 19.89 -18.16 -14.78
N GLN A 294 20.37 -16.95 -15.08
CA GLN A 294 20.92 -16.02 -14.08
C GLN A 294 19.91 -15.00 -13.57
N ILE A 295 18.67 -14.97 -14.09
CA ILE A 295 17.68 -13.94 -13.74
C ILE A 295 17.42 -13.85 -12.24
N ASP A 296 17.43 -14.98 -11.53
CA ASP A 296 17.21 -15.04 -10.09
C ASP A 296 18.23 -14.21 -9.31
N GLN A 297 19.50 -14.22 -9.71
CA GLN A 297 20.56 -13.42 -9.08
C GLN A 297 20.33 -11.91 -9.28
N TYR A 298 19.79 -11.52 -10.43
CA TYR A 298 19.43 -10.13 -10.70
C TYR A 298 18.20 -9.70 -9.89
N LEU A 299 17.21 -10.59 -9.74
CA LEU A 299 16.03 -10.35 -8.91
C LEU A 299 16.40 -10.25 -7.42
N GLU A 300 17.26 -11.13 -6.91
CA GLU A 300 17.80 -11.04 -5.56
C GLU A 300 18.53 -9.71 -5.34
N THR A 301 19.35 -9.30 -6.31
CA THR A 301 20.02 -8.00 -6.23
C THR A 301 19.01 -6.84 -6.20
N LEU A 302 17.96 -6.90 -7.02
CA LEU A 302 16.87 -5.90 -7.06
C LEU A 302 16.15 -5.77 -5.71
N LEU A 303 15.95 -6.87 -4.98
CA LEU A 303 15.34 -6.84 -3.64
C LEU A 303 16.16 -6.06 -2.61
N THR A 304 17.48 -5.97 -2.79
CA THR A 304 18.41 -5.34 -1.83
C THR A 304 18.76 -3.89 -2.17
N ILE A 305 18.24 -3.33 -3.28
CA ILE A 305 18.63 -1.98 -3.74
C ILE A 305 18.22 -0.89 -2.75
N ASP A 306 17.05 -1.07 -2.14
CA ASP A 306 16.48 -0.10 -1.21
C ASP A 306 17.01 -0.28 0.23
N ASP A 307 17.81 -1.32 0.50
CA ASP A 307 18.26 -1.63 1.85
C ASP A 307 19.14 -0.52 2.46
N PRO A 308 18.93 -0.20 3.75
CA PRO A 308 19.63 0.89 4.43
C PRO A 308 21.14 0.65 4.58
N GLU A 309 21.62 -0.58 4.57
CA GLU A 309 23.08 -0.86 4.63
C GLU A 309 23.78 -0.49 3.31
N ARG A 310 23.15 -0.80 2.18
CA ARG A 310 23.66 -0.46 0.84
C ARG A 310 23.62 1.06 0.57
N SER A 311 22.71 1.76 1.26
CA SER A 311 22.57 3.21 1.19
C SER A 311 23.84 3.98 1.60
N GLN A 312 24.71 3.38 2.44
CA GLN A 312 25.94 4.03 2.91
C GLN A 312 27.01 4.15 1.82
N GLN A 313 26.90 3.36 0.74
CA GLN A 313 27.89 3.31 -0.34
C GLN A 313 27.46 4.11 -1.59
N SER A 314 26.20 4.54 -1.66
CA SER A 314 25.65 5.30 -2.80
C SER A 314 25.50 6.77 -2.45
N SER A 315 26.00 7.65 -3.32
CA SER A 315 25.88 9.11 -3.20
C SER A 315 24.44 9.62 -3.41
N MET A 316 23.50 8.76 -3.81
CA MET A 316 22.13 9.16 -4.16
C MET A 316 21.22 9.24 -2.92
N GLU A 317 20.25 10.17 -2.95
CA GLU A 317 19.25 10.23 -1.88
C GLU A 317 18.36 8.97 -1.86
N PRO A 318 17.99 8.44 -0.68
CA PRO A 318 17.15 7.24 -0.55
C PRO A 318 15.81 7.28 -1.29
N VAL A 319 15.21 8.46 -1.43
CA VAL A 319 13.96 8.65 -2.20
C VAL A 319 14.16 8.32 -3.67
N ASN A 320 15.27 8.78 -4.26
CA ASN A 320 15.53 8.63 -5.69
C ASN A 320 15.86 7.19 -6.05
N ARG A 321 16.56 6.46 -5.16
CA ARG A 321 16.80 5.01 -5.33
C ARG A 321 15.49 4.25 -5.36
N MET A 322 14.65 4.47 -4.35
CA MET A 322 13.35 3.82 -4.24
C MET A 322 12.43 4.14 -5.42
N ARG A 323 12.48 5.37 -5.93
CA ARG A 323 11.76 5.74 -7.15
C ARG A 323 12.24 4.92 -8.35
N SER A 324 13.55 4.83 -8.57
CA SER A 324 14.12 4.09 -9.70
C SER A 324 13.92 2.57 -9.59
N SER A 325 14.05 1.99 -8.39
CA SER A 325 13.78 0.56 -8.15
C SER A 325 12.30 0.24 -8.40
N MET A 326 11.39 1.05 -7.89
CA MET A 326 9.94 0.87 -8.10
C MET A 326 9.54 1.04 -9.56
N GLU A 327 10.16 1.98 -10.28
CA GLU A 327 9.94 2.16 -11.71
C GLU A 327 10.29 0.88 -12.48
N VAL A 328 11.43 0.27 -12.15
CA VAL A 328 11.86 -1.00 -12.76
C VAL A 328 10.88 -2.11 -12.41
N VAL A 329 10.55 -2.31 -11.13
CA VAL A 329 9.62 -3.36 -10.68
C VAL A 329 8.23 -3.20 -11.29
N ASN A 330 7.68 -1.98 -11.34
CA ASN A 330 6.38 -1.70 -11.94
C ASN A 330 6.32 -2.09 -13.43
N ASN A 331 7.39 -1.80 -14.18
CA ASN A 331 7.47 -2.15 -15.60
C ASN A 331 7.69 -3.66 -15.81
N LEU A 332 8.47 -4.29 -14.93
CA LEU A 332 8.65 -5.74 -14.95
C LEU A 332 7.34 -6.45 -14.67
N LEU A 333 6.58 -6.07 -13.64
CA LEU A 333 5.28 -6.68 -13.32
C LEU A 333 4.28 -6.67 -14.49
N LEU A 334 4.37 -5.67 -15.38
CA LEU A 334 3.51 -5.57 -16.56
C LEU A 334 3.94 -6.47 -17.73
N SER A 335 5.22 -6.84 -17.80
CA SER A 335 5.82 -7.53 -18.95
C SER A 335 6.41 -8.90 -18.61
N PHE A 336 6.53 -9.21 -17.32
CA PHE A 336 7.16 -10.38 -16.74
C PHE A 336 6.37 -10.80 -15.49
N PRO A 337 5.80 -12.02 -15.46
CA PRO A 337 5.02 -12.49 -14.32
C PRO A 337 5.96 -12.78 -13.14
N LEU A 338 6.23 -11.77 -12.33
CA LEU A 338 6.93 -11.94 -11.06
C LEU A 338 6.04 -12.70 -10.08
N THR A 339 6.66 -13.52 -9.23
CA THR A 339 5.92 -14.27 -8.22
C THR A 339 5.39 -13.33 -7.13
N PRO A 340 4.23 -13.64 -6.53
CA PRO A 340 3.73 -12.88 -5.38
C PRO A 340 4.76 -12.83 -4.23
N GLU A 341 5.53 -13.90 -4.03
CA GLU A 341 6.57 -13.99 -3.00
C GLU A 341 7.69 -12.96 -3.22
N PHE A 342 8.09 -12.73 -4.48
CA PHE A 342 9.03 -11.67 -4.83
C PHE A 342 8.46 -10.30 -4.44
N LEU A 343 7.19 -10.05 -4.76
CA LEU A 343 6.56 -8.76 -4.48
C LEU A 343 6.37 -8.50 -2.98
N HIS A 344 5.95 -9.51 -2.20
CA HIS A 344 5.89 -9.41 -0.73
C HIS A 344 7.28 -9.07 -0.16
N SER A 345 8.33 -9.75 -0.63
CA SER A 345 9.71 -9.50 -0.19
C SER A 345 10.17 -8.09 -0.55
N TYR A 346 9.87 -7.64 -1.78
CA TYR A 346 10.20 -6.29 -2.24
C TYR A 346 9.52 -5.21 -1.40
N LEU A 347 8.20 -5.32 -1.20
CA LEU A 347 7.45 -4.38 -0.38
C LEU A 347 7.95 -4.36 1.07
N SER A 348 8.21 -5.53 1.66
CA SER A 348 8.76 -5.64 3.01
C SER A 348 10.11 -4.91 3.13
N ASN A 349 10.98 -5.04 2.13
CA ASN A 349 12.26 -4.33 2.10
C ASN A 349 12.09 -2.82 1.93
N CYS A 350 11.16 -2.35 1.07
CA CYS A 350 10.84 -0.93 0.96
C CYS A 350 10.33 -0.34 2.28
N VAL A 351 9.53 -1.10 3.05
CA VAL A 351 9.04 -0.68 4.38
C VAL A 351 10.18 -0.60 5.38
N ARG A 352 11.06 -1.62 5.46
CA ARG A 352 12.26 -1.59 6.31
C ARG A 352 13.19 -0.42 5.96
N ALA A 353 13.31 -0.09 4.68
CA ALA A 353 14.07 1.07 4.22
C ALA A 353 13.48 2.39 4.73
N CYS A 354 12.15 2.51 4.79
CA CYS A 354 11.47 3.65 5.41
C CYS A 354 11.71 3.71 6.92
N GLU A 355 11.65 2.58 7.63
CA GLU A 355 11.88 2.50 9.08
C GLU A 355 13.31 2.91 9.47
N GLY A 356 14.30 2.49 8.69
CA GLY A 356 15.70 2.84 8.89
C GLY A 356 16.04 4.30 8.53
N CYS A 357 15.13 5.04 7.90
CA CYS A 357 15.38 6.40 7.44
C CYS A 357 15.28 7.40 8.59
N GLN A 358 16.43 8.00 8.96
CA GLN A 358 16.52 8.98 10.06
C GLN A 358 15.87 10.32 9.71
N ASN A 359 15.88 10.72 8.44
CA ASN A 359 15.35 12.01 8.00
C ASN A 359 13.86 11.89 7.70
N ARG A 360 13.04 12.47 8.59
CA ARG A 360 11.59 12.47 8.51
C ARG A 360 11.04 12.97 7.16
N GLY A 361 11.64 14.01 6.57
CA GLY A 361 11.17 14.56 5.29
C GLY A 361 11.42 13.62 4.11
N ILE A 362 12.55 12.90 4.14
CA ILE A 362 12.91 11.88 3.14
C ILE A 362 12.00 10.65 3.31
N GLN A 363 11.82 10.20 4.56
CA GLN A 363 10.91 9.10 4.92
C GLN A 363 9.47 9.39 4.45
N GLU A 364 8.94 10.59 4.71
CA GLU A 364 7.59 10.98 4.26
C GLU A 364 7.47 10.89 2.74
N ARG A 365 8.50 11.27 1.98
CA ARG A 365 8.51 11.14 0.51
C ARG A 365 8.59 9.67 0.06
N GLN A 366 9.38 8.83 0.73
CA GLN A 366 9.46 7.38 0.44
C GLN A 366 8.12 6.70 0.68
N VAL A 367 7.46 6.98 1.81
CA VAL A 367 6.12 6.47 2.13
C VAL A 367 5.12 6.88 1.05
N ARG A 368 5.15 8.14 0.59
CA ARG A 368 4.29 8.60 -0.51
C ARG A 368 4.52 7.81 -1.80
N LEU A 369 5.77 7.52 -2.15
CA LEU A 369 6.10 6.71 -3.32
C LEU A 369 5.54 5.29 -3.19
N ILE A 370 5.73 4.63 -2.03
CA ILE A 370 5.14 3.31 -1.76
C ILE A 370 3.61 3.35 -1.94
N CYS A 371 2.94 4.38 -1.41
CA CYS A 371 1.49 4.51 -1.52
C CYS A 371 1.04 4.62 -2.98
N VAL A 372 1.67 5.49 -3.78
CA VAL A 372 1.34 5.65 -5.21
C VAL A 372 1.64 4.37 -5.99
N PHE A 373 2.74 3.69 -5.66
CA PHE A 373 3.11 2.43 -6.27
C PHE A 373 2.06 1.35 -5.99
N LEU A 374 1.68 1.15 -4.72
CA LEU A 374 0.62 0.20 -4.33
C LEU A 374 -0.72 0.54 -4.97
N GLN A 375 -1.12 1.81 -5.00
CA GLN A 375 -2.31 2.24 -5.72
C GLN A 375 -2.24 1.85 -7.20
N SER A 376 -1.11 2.09 -7.88
CA SER A 376 -0.94 1.68 -9.29
C SER A 376 -1.09 0.15 -9.46
N LEU A 377 -0.54 -0.65 -8.54
CA LEU A 377 -0.64 -2.10 -8.62
C LEU A 377 -2.07 -2.60 -8.43
N ILE A 378 -2.81 -2.02 -7.47
CA ILE A 378 -4.20 -2.39 -7.19
C ILE A 378 -5.12 -1.98 -8.36
N HIS A 379 -5.04 -0.73 -8.82
CA HIS A 379 -5.90 -0.25 -9.90
C HIS A 379 -5.69 -1.00 -11.22
N LYS A 380 -4.49 -1.54 -11.43
CA LYS A 380 -4.16 -2.36 -12.61
C LYS A 380 -4.45 -3.84 -12.42
N ASN A 381 -5.00 -4.25 -11.26
CA ASN A 381 -5.23 -5.65 -10.88
C ASN A 381 -3.97 -6.52 -11.03
N ILE A 382 -2.79 -5.95 -10.77
CA ILE A 382 -1.52 -6.70 -10.78
C ILE A 382 -1.39 -7.51 -9.49
N ILE A 383 -1.89 -6.95 -8.38
CA ILE A 383 -1.93 -7.62 -7.08
C ILE A 383 -3.36 -7.98 -6.72
N ASP A 384 -3.53 -9.15 -6.11
CA ASP A 384 -4.76 -9.52 -5.43
C ASP A 384 -4.80 -8.82 -4.07
N VAL A 385 -5.73 -7.87 -3.92
CA VAL A 385 -5.88 -7.07 -2.69
C VAL A 385 -6.09 -7.96 -1.48
N SER A 386 -6.80 -9.08 -1.62
CA SER A 386 -7.11 -10.00 -0.52
C SER A 386 -5.85 -10.65 0.04
N ARG A 387 -4.89 -11.00 -0.84
CA ARG A 387 -3.63 -11.66 -0.45
C ARG A 387 -2.64 -10.72 0.23
N PHE A 388 -2.65 -9.44 -0.14
CA PHE A 388 -1.72 -8.42 0.39
C PHE A 388 -2.38 -7.49 1.41
N PHE A 389 -3.63 -7.76 1.80
CA PHE A 389 -4.44 -6.84 2.59
C PHE A 389 -3.77 -6.51 3.93
N ILE A 390 -3.31 -7.53 4.66
CA ILE A 390 -2.73 -7.39 5.99
C ILE A 390 -1.43 -6.60 5.94
N GLU A 391 -0.54 -6.90 4.98
CA GLU A 391 0.73 -6.18 4.86
C GLU A 391 0.53 -4.71 4.46
N ILE A 392 -0.38 -4.45 3.51
CA ILE A 392 -0.65 -3.07 3.09
C ILE A 392 -1.36 -2.30 4.21
N GLN A 393 -2.30 -2.93 4.92
CA GLN A 393 -2.96 -2.34 6.08
C GLN A 393 -1.97 -2.01 7.19
N ALA A 394 -1.10 -2.95 7.56
CA ALA A 394 -0.06 -2.74 8.57
C ALA A 394 0.87 -1.58 8.19
N PHE A 395 1.30 -1.52 6.93
CA PHE A 395 2.07 -0.40 6.40
C PHE A 395 1.32 0.94 6.52
N CYS A 396 0.07 0.99 6.09
CA CYS A 396 -0.72 2.21 6.15
C CYS A 396 -0.97 2.69 7.59
N LEU A 397 -1.16 1.77 8.54
CA LEU A 397 -1.32 2.08 9.96
C LEU A 397 -0.01 2.61 10.56
N GLN A 398 1.11 1.96 10.27
CA GLN A 398 2.44 2.37 10.73
C GLN A 398 2.79 3.79 10.28
N PHE A 399 2.46 4.12 9.03
CA PHE A 399 2.69 5.46 8.46
C PHE A 399 1.42 6.31 8.38
N SER A 400 0.45 6.09 9.26
CA SER A 400 -0.86 6.77 9.28
C SER A 400 -0.79 8.30 9.34
N ARG A 401 0.30 8.86 9.90
CA ARG A 401 0.58 10.31 9.87
C ARG A 401 0.80 10.86 8.46
N ASN A 402 1.12 10.00 7.50
CA ASN A 402 1.28 10.34 6.10
C ASN A 402 -0.10 10.31 5.39
N ARG A 403 -0.48 11.43 4.78
CA ARG A 403 -1.78 11.62 4.15
C ARG A 403 -2.06 10.56 3.07
N GLU A 404 -1.05 10.22 2.28
CA GLU A 404 -1.17 9.25 1.20
C GLU A 404 -1.37 7.83 1.72
N ALA A 405 -0.73 7.47 2.84
CA ALA A 405 -0.91 6.17 3.51
C ALA A 405 -2.32 6.04 4.08
N ALA A 406 -2.82 7.09 4.75
CA ALA A 406 -4.20 7.13 5.23
C ALA A 406 -5.23 7.08 4.08
N SER A 407 -4.92 7.69 2.92
CA SER A 407 -5.77 7.61 1.73
C SER A 407 -5.80 6.21 1.12
N LEU A 408 -4.65 5.53 1.07
CA LEU A 408 -4.56 4.14 0.60
C LEU A 408 -5.34 3.20 1.53
N PHE A 409 -5.25 3.38 2.85
CA PHE A 409 -6.03 2.57 3.80
C PHE A 409 -7.54 2.68 3.57
N ARG A 410 -8.06 3.89 3.37
CA ARG A 410 -9.48 4.09 3.07
C ARG A 410 -9.89 3.42 1.76
N PHE A 411 -9.06 3.56 0.73
CA PHE A 411 -9.27 2.88 -0.54
C PHE A 411 -9.37 1.36 -0.37
N LEU A 412 -8.55 0.75 0.50
CA LEU A 412 -8.60 -0.68 0.79
C LEU A 412 -9.87 -1.08 1.56
N LEU A 413 -10.30 -0.27 2.54
CA LEU A 413 -11.53 -0.52 3.29
C LEU A 413 -12.76 -0.42 2.39
N ASP A 414 -12.80 0.55 1.49
CA ASP A 414 -13.91 0.70 0.54
C ASP A 414 -13.90 -0.42 -0.50
N TYR A 415 -12.72 -0.84 -0.98
CA TYR A 415 -12.57 -2.00 -1.85
C TYR A 415 -13.11 -3.29 -1.18
N GLN A 416 -12.88 -3.50 0.11
CA GLN A 416 -13.46 -4.63 0.85
C GLN A 416 -14.98 -4.57 0.96
N LYS A 417 -15.55 -3.38 1.20
CA LYS A 417 -17.02 -3.22 1.26
C LYS A 417 -17.68 -3.51 -0.08
N GLU A 418 -17.05 -3.08 -1.17
CA GLU A 418 -17.52 -3.34 -2.53
C GLU A 418 -17.44 -4.85 -2.85
N ALA A 419 -16.34 -5.52 -2.52
CA ALA A 419 -16.19 -6.97 -2.71
C ALA A 419 -17.25 -7.77 -1.95
N VAL A 420 -17.51 -7.44 -0.68
CA VAL A 420 -18.56 -8.09 0.13
C VAL A 420 -19.96 -7.78 -0.42
N SER A 421 -20.18 -6.59 -0.98
CA SER A 421 -21.46 -6.22 -1.58
C SER A 421 -21.73 -6.99 -2.89
N GLU A 422 -20.70 -7.24 -3.70
CA GLU A 422 -20.81 -8.05 -4.92
C GLU A 422 -21.03 -9.54 -4.62
N GLU A 423 -20.37 -10.09 -3.59
CA GLU A 423 -20.62 -11.47 -3.14
C GLU A 423 -22.05 -11.66 -2.61
N VAL A 424 -22.58 -10.68 -1.85
CA VAL A 424 -23.96 -10.72 -1.38
C VAL A 424 -24.97 -10.55 -2.53
N ALA A 425 -24.66 -9.71 -3.53
CA ALA A 425 -25.50 -9.53 -4.71
C ALA A 425 -25.55 -10.81 -5.57
N THR A 426 -24.41 -11.45 -5.82
CA THR A 426 -24.34 -12.71 -6.59
C THR A 426 -25.05 -13.86 -5.87
N LEU A 427 -24.92 -13.97 -4.54
CA LEU A 427 -25.68 -14.95 -3.76
C LEU A 427 -27.20 -14.68 -3.79
N SER A 428 -27.61 -13.41 -3.78
CA SER A 428 -29.02 -13.04 -3.91
C SER A 428 -29.59 -13.37 -5.31
N GLU A 429 -28.80 -13.24 -6.38
CA GLU A 429 -29.20 -13.64 -7.74
C GLU A 429 -29.30 -15.17 -7.91
N ILE A 430 -28.42 -15.93 -7.25
CA ILE A 430 -28.48 -17.40 -7.24
C ILE A 430 -29.71 -17.91 -6.46
N LEU A 431 -30.06 -17.25 -5.35
CA LEU A 431 -31.28 -17.55 -4.59
C LEU A 431 -32.56 -17.15 -5.35
N ASN A 432 -32.54 -16.01 -6.06
CA ASN A 432 -33.70 -15.56 -6.84
C ASN A 432 -33.91 -16.34 -8.15
N SER A 433 -32.91 -17.09 -8.63
CA SER A 433 -33.02 -17.96 -9.80
C SER A 433 -33.47 -19.39 -9.48
N SER A 434 -33.53 -19.76 -8.19
CA SER A 434 -34.02 -21.08 -7.75
C SER A 434 -35.52 -21.13 -7.44
N ASP A 435 -36.22 -19.99 -7.45
CA ASP A 435 -37.67 -19.88 -7.13
C ASP A 435 -38.56 -19.57 -8.36
N ILE A 436 -38.28 -20.17 -9.52
CA ILE A 436 -39.23 -20.17 -10.65
C ILE A 436 -39.32 -21.58 -11.25
N ASN A 437 -40.07 -22.45 -10.58
CA ASN A 437 -40.87 -23.52 -11.22
C ASN A 437 -41.85 -24.09 -10.18
N GLY A 438 -42.86 -23.30 -9.85
CA GLY A 438 -44.08 -23.76 -9.17
C GLY A 438 -45.23 -23.82 -10.16
N GLU A 439 -45.23 -24.80 -11.07
CA GLU A 439 -46.42 -25.18 -11.84
C GLU A 439 -46.91 -26.58 -11.41
N ASN A 440 -48.08 -26.57 -10.78
CA ASN A 440 -49.19 -27.54 -10.87
C ASN A 440 -48.88 -29.01 -11.15
N GLY A 441 -49.18 -29.86 -10.17
CA GLY A 441 -49.25 -31.31 -10.33
C GLY A 441 -50.13 -31.96 -9.26
N ASP A 442 -51.43 -31.90 -9.49
CA ASP A 442 -52.47 -32.70 -8.84
C ASP A 442 -52.13 -34.20 -8.96
N HIS A 443 -51.95 -34.93 -7.85
CA HIS A 443 -52.15 -36.38 -7.83
C HIS A 443 -52.43 -36.91 -6.41
N SER A 444 -53.67 -37.35 -6.25
CA SER A 444 -54.13 -38.30 -5.25
C SER A 444 -53.34 -39.63 -5.31
N GLY A 445 -52.84 -40.09 -4.16
CA GLY A 445 -52.08 -41.34 -4.06
C GLY A 445 -51.89 -41.81 -2.62
N LYS A 446 -52.85 -42.64 -2.19
CA LYS A 446 -52.93 -43.47 -0.98
C LYS A 446 -51.62 -43.73 -0.20
N CYS A 447 -51.67 -43.45 1.10
CA CYS A 447 -50.83 -44.09 2.12
C CYS A 447 -51.27 -45.55 2.33
N GLU A 448 -50.35 -46.49 2.18
CA GLU A 448 -50.41 -47.81 2.81
C GLU A 448 -49.20 -47.99 3.71
N LEU A 449 -49.48 -48.41 4.94
CA LEU A 449 -48.54 -48.73 6.00
C LEU A 449 -47.77 -50.02 5.70
N SER A 450 -46.48 -50.03 6.03
CA SER A 450 -45.80 -51.15 6.71
C SER A 450 -44.58 -50.62 7.46
#